data_AF-A0A7V9CY07-F1
#
_entry.id   AF-A0A7V9CY07-F1
#
_cell.length_a   1.000
_cell.length_b   1.000
_cell.length_c   1.000
_cell.angle_alpha   90.00
_cell.angle_beta   90.00
_cell.angle_gamma   90.00
#
_symmetry.space_group_name_H-M   'P 1'
#
loop_
_entity.id
_entity.type
_entity.pdbx_description
1 polymer ?
#
loop_
_entity_poly.entity_id
_entity_poly.type
_entity_poly.pdbx_seq_one_letter_code
_entity_poly.pdbx_strand_id
1 'polypeptide(L)'
;MSIARRLLLASVVLSLVVGGAFVALMLAISALSDANKREARATDVTAATLRLEKLVVDLETGLRGLVLTGNERFLQPYASARKELPGRIVEFERLVPPETAQRRRASELTTLIREYLRDYLEPVVLIAGESRQAANTPIVTAEGKRRTDDIRARFRRFLADEEQLAAATTTAAERRSSRALLLGAVGVSSSIALIVLYGLYVARSIGGPIRAVASGASQIAGGELSLRLLDEGPGEVGELTRSFNAMAQRLQASRLELERQNAKLRESERLKTELLSTVSHELRTPLASVIGFTSLLLQRELDSETRRHYLGIVDSQARRLGGSRCSSRTSSTSSCSRRDVSSWRRSSSTLARCCKASSSCTRPRVRSTGSSSPCPTPCFRSAATRTGSHK
;
A
#
# COMPACT_ATOMS: atom_id res chain seq x y z
N MET A 1 13.70 -4.70 -6.18
CA MET A 1 12.67 -3.63 -6.34
C MET A 1 12.17 -3.30 -4.95
N SER A 2 12.18 -2.02 -4.55
CA SER A 2 11.81 -1.65 -3.18
C SER A 2 10.37 -2.02 -2.85
N ILE A 3 10.10 -2.38 -1.60
CA ILE A 3 8.75 -2.62 -1.07
C ILE A 3 7.86 -1.41 -1.36
N ALA A 4 8.40 -0.19 -1.21
CA ALA A 4 7.70 1.05 -1.52
C ALA A 4 7.20 1.11 -2.98
N ARG A 5 8.02 0.68 -3.95
CA ARG A 5 7.61 0.65 -5.37
C ARG A 5 6.52 -0.37 -5.66
N ARG A 6 6.55 -1.52 -4.99
CA ARG A 6 5.49 -2.56 -5.11
C ARG A 6 4.19 -2.10 -4.48
N LEU A 7 4.26 -1.49 -3.29
CA LEU A 7 3.10 -0.89 -2.62
C LEU A 7 2.46 0.21 -3.47
N LEU A 8 3.28 1.10 -4.05
CA LEU A 8 2.79 2.15 -4.96
C LEU A 8 2.11 1.57 -6.19
N LEU A 9 2.73 0.63 -6.89
CA LEU A 9 2.12 0.00 -8.07
C LEU A 9 0.80 -0.70 -7.73
N ALA A 10 0.75 -1.43 -6.62
CA ALA A 10 -0.47 -2.11 -6.19
C ALA A 10 -1.58 -1.12 -5.80
N SER A 11 -1.24 -0.03 -5.11
CA SER A 11 -2.21 1.02 -4.76
C SER A 11 -2.74 1.73 -6.01
N VAL A 12 -1.90 2.00 -7.00
CA VAL A 12 -2.32 2.59 -8.29
C VAL A 12 -3.23 1.64 -9.06
N VAL A 13 -2.87 0.36 -9.15
CA VAL A 13 -3.73 -0.66 -9.80
C VAL A 13 -5.08 -0.76 -9.08
N LEU A 14 -5.08 -0.78 -7.76
CA LEU A 14 -6.32 -0.81 -6.98
C LEU A 14 -7.18 0.43 -7.22
N SER A 15 -6.59 1.63 -7.17
CA SER A 15 -7.30 2.88 -7.45
C SER A 15 -7.86 2.94 -8.87
N LEU A 16 -7.13 2.43 -9.87
CA LEU A 16 -7.62 2.36 -11.25
C LEU A 16 -8.80 1.39 -11.39
N VAL A 17 -8.75 0.24 -10.73
CA VAL A 17 -9.84 -0.74 -10.76
C VAL A 17 -11.09 -0.20 -10.05
N VAL A 18 -10.93 0.41 -8.87
CA VAL A 18 -12.04 1.03 -8.13
C VAL A 18 -12.61 2.22 -8.91
N GLY A 19 -11.74 3.07 -9.48
CA GLY A 19 -12.16 4.20 -10.32
C GLY A 19 -12.92 3.74 -11.57
N GLY A 20 -12.44 2.69 -12.25
CA GLY A 20 -13.11 2.09 -13.40
C GLY A 20 -14.48 1.51 -13.05
N ALA A 21 -14.58 0.79 -11.92
CA ALA A 21 -15.85 0.28 -11.42
C ALA A 21 -16.83 1.42 -11.07
N PHE A 22 -16.34 2.50 -10.47
CA PHE A 22 -17.14 3.67 -10.14
C PHE A 22 -17.67 4.37 -11.40
N VAL A 23 -16.83 4.58 -12.42
CA VAL A 23 -17.24 5.17 -13.69
C VAL A 23 -18.28 4.29 -14.40
N ALA A 24 -18.08 2.96 -14.42
CA ALA A 24 -19.04 2.03 -14.99
C ALA A 24 -20.41 2.08 -14.28
N LEU A 25 -20.39 2.16 -12.95
CA LEU A 25 -21.61 2.34 -12.15
C LEU A 25 -22.29 3.69 -12.44
N MET A 26 -21.53 4.77 -12.57
CA MET A 26 -22.05 6.10 -12.88
C MET A 26 -22.71 6.13 -14.27
N LEU A 27 -22.09 5.49 -15.26
CA LEU A 27 -22.67 5.31 -16.60
C LEU A 27 -23.95 4.46 -16.55
N ALA A 28 -23.98 3.39 -15.74
CA ALA A 28 -25.17 2.57 -15.54
C ALA A 28 -26.34 3.39 -14.96
N ILE A 29 -26.07 4.18 -13.92
CA ILE A 29 -27.06 5.05 -13.27
C ILE A 29 -27.56 6.13 -14.23
N SER A 30 -26.66 6.74 -15.01
CA SER A 30 -27.04 7.75 -16.00
C SER A 30 -27.97 7.18 -17.07
N ALA A 31 -27.69 5.98 -17.57
CA ALA A 31 -28.53 5.30 -18.55
C ALA A 31 -29.92 4.95 -18.00
N LEU A 32 -30.01 4.59 -16.71
CA LEU A 32 -31.28 4.33 -16.04
C LEU A 32 -32.09 5.62 -15.84
N SER A 33 -31.44 6.72 -15.45
CA SER A 33 -32.11 8.01 -15.29
C SER A 33 -32.67 8.54 -16.61
N ASP A 34 -31.92 8.40 -17.71
CA ASP A 34 -32.38 8.81 -19.03
C ASP A 34 -33.56 7.96 -19.54
N ALA A 35 -33.58 6.67 -19.23
CA ALA A 35 -34.72 5.79 -19.52
C ALA A 35 -35.97 6.24 -18.75
N ASN A 36 -35.86 6.44 -17.43
CA ASN A 36 -36.98 6.89 -16.58
C ASN A 36 -37.55 8.25 -17.04
N LYS A 37 -36.69 9.20 -17.44
CA LYS A 37 -37.13 10.51 -17.95
C LYS A 37 -37.91 10.40 -19.26
N ARG A 38 -37.55 9.44 -20.13
CA ARG A 38 -38.26 9.20 -21.41
C ARG A 38 -39.62 8.54 -21.16
N GLU A 39 -39.67 7.58 -20.25
CA GLU A 39 -40.91 6.91 -19.86
C GLU A 39 -41.92 7.88 -19.21
N ALA A 40 -41.46 8.73 -18.30
CA ALA A 40 -42.29 9.77 -17.69
C ALA A 40 -42.86 10.73 -18.74
N ARG A 41 -42.04 11.14 -19.72
CA ARG A 41 -42.47 12.03 -20.80
C ARG A 41 -43.50 11.39 -21.73
N ALA A 42 -43.31 10.13 -22.11
CA ALA A 42 -44.27 9.40 -22.96
C ALA A 42 -45.65 9.31 -22.26
N THR A 43 -45.65 9.12 -20.94
CA THR A 43 -46.86 9.12 -20.11
C THR A 43 -47.55 10.49 -20.12
N ASP A 44 -46.78 11.58 -19.94
CA ASP A 44 -47.31 12.95 -19.96
C ASP A 44 -47.90 13.31 -21.33
N VAL A 45 -47.22 12.95 -22.42
CA VAL A 45 -47.69 13.18 -23.80
C VAL A 45 -48.99 12.40 -24.07
N THR A 46 -49.07 11.14 -23.63
CA THR A 46 -50.28 10.30 -23.74
C THR A 46 -51.45 10.93 -22.99
N ALA A 47 -51.22 11.35 -21.74
CA ALA A 47 -52.25 11.99 -20.92
C ALA A 47 -52.74 13.32 -21.52
N ALA A 48 -51.83 14.14 -22.04
CA ALA A 48 -52.19 15.39 -22.73
C ALA A 48 -52.99 15.13 -24.02
N THR A 49 -52.63 14.09 -24.77
CA THR A 49 -53.33 13.67 -25.99
C THR A 49 -54.77 13.23 -25.70
N LEU A 50 -54.96 12.38 -24.69
CA LEU A 50 -56.30 11.91 -24.28
C LEU A 50 -57.18 13.05 -23.75
N ARG A 51 -56.59 14.02 -23.04
CA ARG A 51 -57.32 15.23 -22.61
C ARG A 51 -57.79 16.06 -23.80
N LEU A 52 -56.95 16.23 -24.83
CA LEU A 52 -57.34 16.92 -26.06
C LEU A 52 -58.43 16.17 -26.83
N GLU A 53 -58.31 14.85 -26.96
CA GLU A 53 -59.34 14.02 -27.60
C GLU A 53 -60.70 14.17 -26.90
N LYS A 54 -60.71 14.14 -25.57
CA LYS A 54 -61.92 14.40 -24.78
C LYS A 54 -62.55 15.75 -25.11
N LEU A 55 -61.77 16.83 -25.19
CA LEU A 55 -62.30 18.16 -25.53
C LEU A 55 -62.94 18.18 -26.92
N VAL A 56 -62.35 17.49 -27.91
CA VAL A 56 -62.94 17.37 -29.25
C VAL A 56 -64.27 16.62 -29.20
N VAL A 57 -64.35 15.55 -28.40
CA VAL A 57 -65.61 14.81 -28.17
C VAL A 57 -66.65 15.68 -27.47
N ASP A 58 -66.27 16.48 -26.48
CA ASP A 58 -67.17 17.40 -25.77
C ASP A 58 -67.71 18.50 -26.71
N LEU A 59 -66.86 19.02 -27.61
CA LEU A 59 -67.26 19.97 -28.66
C LEU A 59 -68.29 19.35 -29.62
N GLU A 60 -68.02 18.16 -30.14
CA GLU A 60 -68.92 17.44 -31.03
C GLU A 60 -70.25 17.10 -30.34
N THR A 61 -70.18 16.57 -29.11
CA THR A 61 -71.34 16.13 -28.34
C THR A 61 -72.24 17.32 -28.00
N GLY A 62 -71.64 18.45 -27.60
CA GLY A 62 -72.40 19.67 -27.30
C GLY A 62 -73.08 20.25 -28.53
N LEU A 63 -72.38 20.33 -29.66
CA LEU A 63 -72.96 20.77 -30.93
C LEU A 63 -74.10 19.86 -31.36
N ARG A 64 -73.88 18.54 -31.35
CA ARG A 64 -74.90 17.56 -31.74
C ARG A 64 -76.12 17.64 -30.83
N GLY A 65 -75.93 17.82 -29.53
CA GLY A 65 -77.02 18.05 -28.59
C GLY A 65 -77.85 19.28 -28.94
N LEU A 66 -77.21 20.41 -29.27
CA LEU A 66 -77.89 21.62 -29.72
C LEU A 66 -78.66 21.37 -31.03
N VAL A 67 -78.03 20.78 -32.05
CA VAL A 67 -78.66 20.53 -33.36
C VAL A 67 -79.84 19.56 -33.26
N LEU A 68 -79.74 18.53 -32.40
CA LEU A 68 -80.79 17.50 -32.24
C LEU A 68 -81.91 17.90 -31.27
N THR A 69 -81.67 18.77 -30.30
CA THR A 69 -82.67 19.11 -29.28
C THR A 69 -83.12 20.56 -29.33
N GLY A 70 -82.34 21.47 -29.91
CA GLY A 70 -82.57 22.91 -29.89
C GLY A 70 -82.35 23.56 -28.53
N ASN A 71 -81.88 22.80 -27.52
CA ASN A 71 -81.72 23.30 -26.17
C ASN A 71 -80.28 23.77 -25.93
N GLU A 72 -80.12 25.07 -25.64
CA GLU A 72 -78.83 25.72 -25.37
C GLU A 72 -78.07 25.13 -24.17
N ARG A 73 -78.75 24.43 -23.25
CA ARG A 73 -78.06 23.74 -22.14
C ARG A 73 -77.05 22.71 -22.64
N PHE A 74 -77.30 22.09 -23.80
CA PHE A 74 -76.33 21.17 -24.42
C PHE A 74 -75.11 21.89 -24.99
N LEU A 75 -75.09 23.22 -25.07
CA LEU A 75 -73.92 23.99 -25.46
C LEU A 75 -72.90 24.15 -24.33
N GLN A 76 -73.22 23.78 -23.08
CA GLN A 76 -72.28 23.91 -21.95
C GLN A 76 -70.98 23.12 -22.13
N PRO A 77 -70.98 21.82 -22.52
CA PRO A 77 -69.76 21.09 -22.85
C PRO A 77 -68.97 21.74 -23.98
N TYR A 78 -69.65 22.23 -25.02
CA TYR A 78 -69.02 22.93 -26.14
C TYR A 78 -68.33 24.23 -25.69
N ALA A 79 -69.04 25.07 -24.93
CA ALA A 79 -68.51 26.35 -24.45
C ALA A 79 -67.32 26.17 -23.51
N SER A 80 -67.41 25.17 -22.61
CA SER A 80 -66.32 24.83 -21.68
C SER A 80 -65.11 24.29 -22.45
N ALA A 81 -65.32 23.36 -23.37
CA ALA A 81 -64.25 22.78 -24.17
C ALA A 81 -63.59 23.83 -25.07
N ARG A 82 -64.36 24.72 -25.70
CA ARG A 82 -63.83 25.83 -26.53
C ARG A 82 -62.93 26.77 -25.72
N LYS A 83 -63.29 27.04 -24.47
CA LYS A 83 -62.50 27.90 -23.58
C LYS A 83 -61.18 27.24 -23.15
N GLU A 84 -61.20 25.93 -22.88
CA GLU A 84 -60.01 25.20 -22.41
C GLU A 84 -59.06 24.78 -23.55
N LEU A 85 -59.59 24.58 -24.76
CA LEU A 85 -58.86 24.00 -25.88
C LEU A 85 -57.55 24.72 -26.24
N PRO A 86 -57.48 26.08 -26.35
CA PRO A 86 -56.23 26.75 -26.69
C PRO A 86 -55.11 26.49 -25.68
N GLY A 87 -55.43 26.48 -24.38
CA GLY A 87 -54.47 26.20 -23.32
C GLY A 87 -53.95 24.76 -23.38
N ARG A 88 -54.84 23.80 -23.67
CA ARG A 88 -54.46 22.38 -23.81
C ARG A 88 -53.64 22.10 -25.06
N ILE A 89 -53.90 22.81 -26.16
CA ILE A 89 -53.08 22.71 -27.37
C ILE A 89 -51.65 23.17 -27.09
N VAL A 90 -51.49 24.31 -26.39
CA VAL A 90 -50.16 24.82 -26.01
C VAL A 90 -49.44 23.85 -25.05
N GLU A 91 -50.16 23.29 -24.07
CA GLU A 91 -49.61 22.29 -23.14
C GLU A 91 -49.10 21.04 -23.89
N PHE A 92 -49.93 20.47 -24.78
CA PHE A 92 -49.59 19.31 -25.60
C PHE A 92 -48.38 19.59 -26.51
N GLU A 93 -48.40 20.73 -27.22
CA GLU A 93 -47.31 21.12 -28.10
C GLU A 93 -45.99 21.30 -27.32
N ARG A 94 -46.03 21.84 -26.10
CA ARG A 94 -44.83 22.01 -25.26
C ARG A 94 -44.22 20.68 -24.80
N LEU A 95 -45.04 19.66 -24.56
CA LEU A 95 -44.58 18.34 -24.13
C LEU A 95 -43.88 17.56 -25.26
N VAL A 96 -44.22 17.87 -26.53
CA VAL A 96 -43.62 17.23 -27.71
C VAL A 96 -42.33 17.96 -28.14
N PRO A 97 -41.16 17.29 -28.14
CA PRO A 97 -39.88 17.94 -28.44
C PRO A 97 -39.80 18.47 -29.88
N PRO A 98 -39.19 19.65 -30.11
CA PRO A 98 -39.24 20.36 -31.40
C PRO A 98 -38.54 19.63 -32.57
N GLU A 99 -37.53 18.81 -32.31
CA GLU A 99 -36.71 18.15 -33.36
C GLU A 99 -37.24 16.78 -33.83
N THR A 100 -38.46 16.42 -33.47
CA THR A 100 -38.97 15.07 -33.70
C THR A 100 -39.98 15.01 -34.85
N ALA A 101 -40.04 13.89 -35.58
CA ALA A 101 -41.13 13.60 -36.52
C ALA A 101 -42.52 13.66 -35.83
N GLN A 102 -42.54 13.50 -34.51
CA GLN A 102 -43.70 13.63 -33.65
C GLN A 102 -44.18 15.07 -33.50
N ARG A 103 -43.29 16.07 -33.51
CA ARG A 103 -43.65 17.50 -33.54
C ARG A 103 -44.49 17.86 -34.75
N ARG A 104 -44.12 17.32 -35.92
CA ARG A 104 -44.86 17.53 -37.17
C ARG A 104 -46.27 16.95 -37.06
N ARG A 105 -46.40 15.69 -36.62
CA ARG A 105 -47.70 15.03 -36.40
C ARG A 105 -48.57 15.76 -35.37
N ALA A 106 -47.97 16.22 -34.27
CA ALA A 106 -48.66 17.02 -33.26
C ALA A 106 -49.19 18.34 -33.85
N SER A 107 -48.36 19.06 -34.62
CA SER A 107 -48.76 20.30 -35.29
C SER A 107 -49.84 20.09 -36.35
N GLU A 108 -49.79 18.99 -37.12
CA GLU A 108 -50.82 18.63 -38.09
C GLU A 108 -52.16 18.36 -37.39
N LEU A 109 -52.13 17.64 -36.27
CA LEU A 109 -53.32 17.35 -35.46
C LEU A 109 -53.92 18.61 -34.83
N THR A 110 -53.10 19.49 -34.25
CA THR A 110 -53.60 20.73 -33.64
C THR A 110 -54.12 21.70 -34.70
N THR A 111 -53.52 21.72 -35.90
CA THR A 111 -54.03 22.49 -37.05
C THR A 111 -55.39 21.97 -37.49
N LEU A 112 -55.54 20.64 -37.65
CA LEU A 112 -56.81 20.03 -38.01
C LEU A 112 -57.92 20.34 -36.99
N ILE A 113 -57.60 20.34 -35.69
CA ILE A 113 -58.56 20.70 -34.63
C ILE A 113 -58.98 22.18 -34.73
N ARG A 114 -58.04 23.09 -35.00
CA ARG A 114 -58.36 24.52 -35.18
C ARG A 114 -59.22 24.74 -36.43
N GLU A 115 -58.90 24.08 -37.53
CA GLU A 115 -59.69 24.10 -38.77
C GLU A 115 -61.09 23.53 -38.54
N TYR A 116 -61.23 22.42 -37.80
CA TYR A 116 -62.52 21.87 -37.43
C TYR A 116 -63.38 22.85 -36.62
N LEU A 117 -62.76 23.56 -35.66
CA LEU A 117 -63.46 24.56 -34.86
C LEU A 117 -63.95 25.74 -35.71
N ARG A 118 -63.05 26.35 -36.48
CA ARG A 118 -63.33 27.56 -37.26
C ARG A 118 -64.19 27.30 -38.50
N ASP A 119 -63.89 26.24 -39.25
CA ASP A 119 -64.46 26.01 -40.58
C ASP A 119 -65.75 25.17 -40.54
N TYR A 120 -66.04 24.51 -39.41
CA TYR A 120 -67.23 23.68 -39.26
C TYR A 120 -68.02 23.99 -37.98
N LEU A 121 -67.42 23.87 -36.79
CA LEU A 121 -68.18 23.99 -35.53
C LEU A 121 -68.80 25.38 -35.34
N GLU A 122 -68.02 26.45 -35.49
CA GLU A 122 -68.48 27.83 -35.30
C GLU A 122 -69.64 28.21 -36.26
N PRO A 123 -69.53 28.00 -37.58
CA PRO A 123 -70.65 28.23 -38.50
C PRO A 123 -71.90 27.43 -38.15
N VAL A 124 -71.75 26.14 -37.77
CA VAL A 124 -72.91 25.30 -37.47
C VAL A 124 -73.60 25.71 -36.18
N VAL A 125 -72.86 26.17 -35.16
CA VAL A 125 -73.46 26.76 -33.95
C VAL A 125 -74.28 28.00 -34.28
N LEU A 126 -73.75 28.90 -35.13
CA LEU A 126 -74.48 30.10 -35.56
C LEU A 126 -75.76 29.76 -36.31
N ILE A 127 -75.68 28.86 -37.30
CA ILE A 127 -76.85 28.40 -38.07
C ILE A 127 -77.87 27.71 -37.16
N ALA A 128 -77.41 26.90 -36.19
CA ALA A 128 -78.30 26.22 -35.25
C ALA A 128 -79.03 27.18 -34.31
N GLY A 129 -78.42 28.35 -34.01
CA GLY A 129 -79.04 29.43 -33.24
C GLY A 129 -80.13 30.18 -34.01
N GLU A 130 -79.98 30.35 -35.33
CA GLU A 130 -80.98 31.01 -36.18
C GLU A 130 -82.10 30.06 -36.63
N SER A 131 -81.74 28.88 -37.11
CA SER A 131 -82.70 27.88 -37.60
C SER A 131 -82.18 26.47 -37.39
N ARG A 132 -82.80 25.77 -36.44
CA ARG A 132 -82.51 24.36 -36.16
C ARG A 132 -82.63 23.47 -37.40
N GLN A 133 -83.64 23.70 -38.24
CA GLN A 133 -83.87 22.88 -39.44
C GLN A 133 -82.74 23.04 -40.46
N ALA A 134 -82.15 24.24 -40.56
CA ALA A 134 -81.00 24.49 -41.43
C ALA A 134 -79.73 23.79 -40.94
N ALA A 135 -79.54 23.66 -39.62
CA ALA A 135 -78.39 22.96 -39.05
C ALA A 135 -78.58 21.43 -38.99
N ASN A 136 -79.81 20.92 -38.85
CA ASN A 136 -80.10 19.49 -38.73
C ASN A 136 -80.37 18.82 -40.08
N THR A 137 -79.47 19.00 -41.05
CA THR A 137 -79.54 18.32 -42.34
C THR A 137 -78.66 17.06 -42.36
N PRO A 138 -79.01 16.05 -43.17
CA PRO A 138 -78.16 14.86 -43.35
C PRO A 138 -76.73 15.22 -43.81
N ILE A 139 -76.58 16.28 -44.59
CA ILE A 139 -75.28 16.73 -45.12
C ILE A 139 -74.40 17.28 -43.98
N VAL A 140 -74.92 18.20 -43.18
CA VAL A 140 -74.18 18.81 -42.06
C VAL A 140 -73.80 17.73 -41.04
N THR A 141 -74.75 16.90 -40.65
CA THR A 141 -74.51 15.82 -39.67
C THR A 141 -73.52 14.76 -40.17
N ALA A 142 -73.53 14.41 -41.46
CA ALA A 142 -72.55 13.51 -42.06
C ALA A 142 -71.14 14.13 -42.14
N GLU A 143 -71.05 15.42 -42.48
CA GLU A 143 -69.76 16.13 -42.56
C GLU A 143 -69.10 16.27 -41.18
N GLY A 144 -69.88 16.58 -40.13
CA GLY A 144 -69.38 16.60 -38.76
C GLY A 144 -68.82 15.25 -38.34
N LYS A 145 -69.57 14.17 -38.58
CA LYS A 145 -69.11 12.80 -38.30
C LYS A 145 -67.80 12.49 -39.05
N ARG A 146 -67.71 12.82 -40.34
CA ARG A 146 -66.52 12.59 -41.16
C ARG A 146 -65.28 13.30 -40.62
N ARG A 147 -65.41 14.57 -40.21
CA ARG A 147 -64.31 15.35 -39.63
C ARG A 147 -63.88 14.82 -38.27
N THR A 148 -64.83 14.49 -37.40
CA THR A 148 -64.53 13.86 -36.11
C THR A 148 -63.84 12.51 -36.29
N ASP A 149 -64.30 11.67 -37.23
CA ASP A 149 -63.71 10.36 -37.49
C ASP A 149 -62.25 10.49 -37.99
N ASP A 150 -61.94 11.51 -38.81
CA ASP A 150 -60.54 11.82 -39.21
C ASP A 150 -59.69 12.25 -38.01
N ILE A 151 -60.21 13.17 -37.16
CA ILE A 151 -59.50 13.62 -35.96
C ILE A 151 -59.23 12.45 -35.01
N ARG A 152 -60.23 11.61 -34.72
CA ARG A 152 -60.09 10.40 -33.88
C ARG A 152 -59.14 9.39 -34.50
N ALA A 153 -59.09 9.26 -35.83
CA ALA A 153 -58.11 8.40 -36.49
C ALA A 153 -56.67 8.94 -36.31
N ARG A 154 -56.47 10.26 -36.39
CA ARG A 154 -55.16 10.87 -36.14
C ARG A 154 -54.73 10.78 -34.68
N PHE A 155 -55.64 10.95 -33.72
CA PHE A 155 -55.37 10.70 -32.31
C PHE A 155 -54.94 9.25 -32.06
N ARG A 156 -55.69 8.28 -32.59
CA ARG A 156 -55.35 6.85 -32.46
C ARG A 156 -53.98 6.51 -33.05
N ARG A 157 -53.65 7.05 -34.23
CA ARG A 157 -52.32 6.88 -34.84
C ARG A 157 -51.22 7.50 -34.00
N PHE A 158 -51.43 8.71 -33.49
CA PHE A 158 -50.45 9.38 -32.63
C PHE A 158 -50.20 8.61 -31.33
N LEU A 159 -51.27 8.13 -30.68
CA LEU A 159 -51.18 7.32 -29.47
C LEU A 159 -50.48 5.97 -29.73
N ALA A 160 -50.81 5.29 -30.82
CA ALA A 160 -50.16 4.03 -31.20
C ALA A 160 -48.67 4.24 -31.51
N ASP A 161 -48.31 5.33 -32.19
CA ASP A 161 -46.91 5.69 -32.44
C ASP A 161 -46.15 5.95 -31.13
N GLU A 162 -46.79 6.58 -30.13
CA GLU A 162 -46.16 6.80 -28.83
C GLU A 162 -46.03 5.53 -28.00
N GLU A 163 -47.04 4.67 -28.00
CA GLU A 163 -46.99 3.39 -27.31
C GLU A 163 -45.88 2.50 -27.88
N GLN A 164 -45.72 2.48 -29.21
CA GLN A 164 -44.62 1.77 -29.88
C GLN A 164 -43.26 2.36 -29.54
N LEU A 165 -43.13 3.69 -29.50
CA LEU A 165 -41.88 4.36 -29.13
C LEU A 165 -41.52 4.06 -27.67
N ALA A 166 -42.49 4.12 -26.77
CA ALA A 166 -42.33 3.76 -25.36
C ALA A 166 -41.90 2.29 -25.20
N ALA A 167 -42.57 1.35 -25.87
CA ALA A 167 -42.22 -0.09 -25.81
C ALA A 167 -40.83 -0.41 -26.40
N ALA A 168 -40.42 0.29 -27.46
CA ALA A 168 -39.07 0.16 -28.01
C ALA A 168 -38.01 0.70 -27.03
N THR A 169 -38.33 1.74 -26.25
CA THR A 169 -37.41 2.28 -25.24
C THR A 169 -37.30 1.41 -23.99
N THR A 170 -38.37 0.75 -23.54
CA THR A 170 -38.33 -0.12 -22.34
C THR A 170 -37.50 -1.37 -22.59
N THR A 171 -37.69 -2.06 -23.71
CA THR A 171 -36.92 -3.26 -24.07
C THR A 171 -35.43 -2.96 -24.31
N ALA A 172 -35.12 -1.79 -24.88
CA ALA A 172 -33.74 -1.32 -25.03
C ALA A 172 -33.12 -0.90 -23.68
N ALA A 173 -33.91 -0.33 -22.77
CA ALA A 173 -33.49 0.04 -21.42
C ALA A 173 -33.22 -1.19 -20.54
N GLU A 174 -34.06 -2.22 -20.60
CA GLU A 174 -33.86 -3.48 -19.88
C GLU A 174 -32.55 -4.17 -20.31
N ARG A 175 -32.32 -4.30 -21.63
CA ARG A 175 -31.08 -4.91 -22.15
C ARG A 175 -29.83 -4.11 -21.81
N ARG A 176 -29.90 -2.78 -21.75
CA ARG A 176 -28.79 -1.92 -21.28
C ARG A 176 -28.58 -2.01 -19.78
N SER A 177 -29.66 -2.05 -19.00
CA SER A 177 -29.63 -2.11 -17.53
C SER A 177 -29.00 -3.40 -17.04
N SER A 178 -29.38 -4.56 -17.59
CA SER A 178 -28.80 -5.85 -17.17
C SER A 178 -27.30 -5.94 -17.48
N ARG A 179 -26.85 -5.44 -18.64
CA ARG A 179 -25.42 -5.42 -18.98
C ARG A 179 -24.63 -4.48 -18.10
N ALA A 180 -25.19 -3.31 -17.78
CA ALA A 180 -24.53 -2.33 -16.92
C ALA A 180 -24.44 -2.81 -15.46
N LEU A 181 -25.48 -3.47 -14.94
CA LEU A 181 -25.47 -4.13 -13.63
C LEU A 181 -24.47 -5.29 -13.58
N LEU A 182 -24.41 -6.13 -14.62
CA LEU A 182 -23.40 -7.21 -14.69
C LEU A 182 -21.98 -6.66 -14.74
N LEU A 183 -21.71 -5.63 -15.53
CA LEU A 183 -20.38 -4.98 -15.58
C LEU A 183 -20.03 -4.33 -14.23
N GLY A 184 -20.99 -3.69 -13.57
CA GLY A 184 -20.82 -3.15 -12.22
C GLY A 184 -20.50 -4.24 -11.19
N ALA A 185 -21.27 -5.34 -11.20
CA ALA A 185 -21.06 -6.48 -10.32
C ALA A 185 -19.68 -7.13 -10.54
N VAL A 186 -19.29 -7.37 -11.80
CA VAL A 186 -17.95 -7.88 -12.14
C VAL A 186 -16.86 -6.92 -11.68
N GLY A 187 -17.04 -5.61 -11.84
CA GLY A 187 -16.11 -4.58 -11.35
C GLY A 187 -15.91 -4.65 -9.84
N VAL A 188 -17.00 -4.70 -9.08
CA VAL A 188 -16.97 -4.80 -7.60
C VAL A 188 -16.35 -6.13 -7.16
N SER A 189 -16.78 -7.26 -7.72
CA SER A 189 -16.23 -8.57 -7.39
C SER A 189 -14.73 -8.66 -7.71
N SER A 190 -14.29 -8.11 -8.84
CA SER A 190 -12.86 -8.07 -9.18
C SER A 190 -12.07 -7.19 -8.22
N SER A 191 -12.63 -6.07 -7.77
CA SER A 191 -12.01 -5.16 -6.79
C SER A 191 -11.81 -5.87 -5.45
N ILE A 192 -12.86 -6.54 -4.95
CA ILE A 192 -12.80 -7.31 -3.70
C ILE A 192 -11.76 -8.43 -3.82
N ALA A 193 -11.77 -9.18 -4.92
CA ALA A 193 -10.79 -10.23 -5.16
C ALA A 193 -9.35 -9.69 -5.19
N LEU A 194 -9.12 -8.54 -5.82
CA LEU A 194 -7.82 -7.87 -5.86
C LEU A 194 -7.36 -7.40 -4.48
N ILE A 195 -8.25 -6.83 -3.67
CA ILE A 195 -7.95 -6.41 -2.30
C ILE A 195 -7.56 -7.61 -1.45
N VAL A 196 -8.33 -8.70 -1.51
CA VAL A 196 -8.05 -9.93 -0.76
C VAL A 196 -6.73 -10.54 -1.20
N LEU A 197 -6.49 -10.66 -2.52
CA LEU A 197 -5.26 -11.21 -3.07
C LEU A 197 -4.04 -10.38 -2.67
N TYR A 198 -4.18 -9.05 -2.70
CA TYR A 198 -3.12 -8.13 -2.28
C TYR A 198 -2.86 -8.19 -0.77
N GLY A 199 -3.90 -8.28 0.06
CA GLY A 199 -3.78 -8.48 1.50
C GLY A 199 -3.04 -9.79 1.82
N LEU A 200 -3.40 -10.88 1.15
CA LEU A 200 -2.71 -12.17 1.27
C LEU A 200 -1.25 -12.08 0.81
N TYR A 201 -0.98 -11.34 -0.27
CA TYR A 201 0.37 -11.10 -0.76
C TYR A 201 1.21 -10.36 0.29
N VAL A 202 0.72 -9.27 0.88
CA VAL A 202 1.45 -8.50 1.91
C VAL A 202 1.63 -9.34 3.18
N ALA A 203 0.59 -10.04 3.64
CA ALA A 203 0.64 -10.88 4.82
C ALA A 203 1.71 -11.99 4.71
N ARG A 204 1.81 -12.63 3.53
CA ARG A 204 2.82 -13.68 3.29
C ARG A 204 4.20 -13.12 2.98
N SER A 205 4.32 -12.07 2.19
CA SER A 205 5.62 -11.56 1.72
C SER A 205 6.35 -10.66 2.72
N ILE A 206 5.62 -9.97 3.60
CA ILE A 206 6.19 -9.03 4.58
C ILE A 206 5.86 -9.49 6.00
N GLY A 207 4.59 -9.77 6.29
CA GLY A 207 4.13 -10.10 7.64
C GLY A 207 4.76 -11.36 8.24
N GLY A 208 4.85 -12.44 7.45
CA GLY A 208 5.48 -13.70 7.86
C GLY A 208 6.96 -13.56 8.21
N PRO A 209 7.81 -13.11 7.27
CA PRO A 209 9.24 -12.96 7.53
C PRO A 209 9.58 -12.00 8.67
N ILE A 210 8.87 -10.88 8.82
CA ILE A 210 9.09 -9.95 9.94
C ILE A 210 8.78 -10.61 11.28
N ARG A 211 7.70 -11.40 11.38
CA ARG A 211 7.40 -12.19 12.59
C ARG A 211 8.47 -13.26 12.85
N ALA A 212 9.02 -13.87 11.81
CA ALA A 212 10.11 -14.83 11.94
C ALA A 212 11.40 -14.16 12.46
N VAL A 213 11.76 -12.97 11.96
CA VAL A 213 12.90 -12.19 12.48
C VAL A 213 12.66 -11.76 13.93
N ALA A 214 11.46 -11.28 14.27
CA ALA A 214 11.13 -10.87 15.63
C ALA A 214 11.22 -12.04 16.63
N SER A 215 10.66 -13.20 16.27
CA SER A 215 10.76 -14.41 17.11
C SER A 215 12.18 -14.95 17.18
N GLY A 216 12.94 -14.92 16.09
CA GLY A 216 14.35 -15.31 16.09
C GLY A 216 15.21 -14.42 16.99
N ALA A 217 14.96 -13.10 16.98
CA ALA A 217 15.66 -12.16 17.87
C ALA A 217 15.41 -12.48 19.35
N SER A 218 14.17 -12.85 19.72
CA SER A 218 13.85 -13.26 21.09
C SER A 218 14.58 -14.55 21.51
N GLN A 219 14.79 -15.50 20.59
CA GLN A 219 15.53 -16.74 20.87
C GLN A 219 17.04 -16.51 21.02
N ILE A 220 17.61 -15.64 20.20
CA ILE A 220 19.02 -15.21 20.35
C ILE A 220 19.21 -14.51 21.71
N ALA A 221 18.27 -13.68 22.13
CA ALA A 221 18.28 -13.06 23.46
C ALA A 221 18.18 -14.10 24.59
N GLY A 222 17.48 -15.22 24.36
CA GLY A 222 17.43 -16.37 25.24
C GLY A 222 18.71 -17.24 25.26
N GLY A 223 19.70 -16.94 24.40
CA GLY A 223 20.99 -17.63 24.35
C GLY A 223 21.14 -18.67 23.23
N GLU A 224 20.09 -18.92 22.44
CA GLU A 224 20.12 -19.88 21.34
C GLU A 224 20.69 -19.23 20.06
N LEU A 225 22.01 -19.30 19.91
CA LEU A 225 22.76 -18.64 18.83
C LEU A 225 22.83 -19.45 17.52
N SER A 226 22.35 -20.69 17.54
CA SER A 226 22.39 -21.63 16.43
C SER A 226 21.29 -21.37 15.38
N LEU A 227 20.22 -20.67 15.77
CA LEU A 227 19.06 -20.40 14.93
C LEU A 227 19.44 -19.60 13.67
N ARG A 228 18.97 -20.06 12.51
CA ARG A 228 19.08 -19.35 11.24
C ARG A 228 17.73 -19.29 10.55
N LEU A 229 17.39 -18.11 10.06
CA LEU A 229 16.15 -17.87 9.33
C LEU A 229 16.37 -18.14 7.85
N LEU A 230 15.36 -18.69 7.16
CA LEU A 230 15.40 -18.82 5.70
C LEU A 230 15.44 -17.44 5.05
N ASP A 231 16.31 -17.25 4.06
CA ASP A 231 16.45 -16.00 3.30
C ASP A 231 15.31 -15.85 2.27
N GLU A 232 14.07 -15.90 2.77
CA GLU A 232 12.86 -15.75 2.00
C GLU A 232 12.27 -14.35 2.23
N GLY A 233 12.17 -13.56 1.17
CA GLY A 233 11.52 -12.26 1.23
C GLY A 233 11.97 -11.31 0.12
N PRO A 234 11.08 -10.46 -0.39
CA PRO A 234 11.44 -9.49 -1.42
C PRO A 234 12.27 -8.35 -0.84
N GLY A 235 13.33 -7.97 -1.56
CA GLY A 235 14.08 -6.72 -1.37
C GLY A 235 14.58 -6.52 0.06
N GLU A 236 14.05 -5.48 0.71
CA GLU A 236 14.43 -4.99 2.04
C GLU A 236 14.14 -6.01 3.16
N VAL A 237 13.08 -6.82 3.03
CA VAL A 237 12.76 -7.86 4.02
C VAL A 237 13.81 -8.97 3.99
N GLY A 238 14.25 -9.40 2.81
CA GLY A 238 15.36 -10.36 2.69
C GLY A 238 16.69 -9.78 3.16
N GLU A 239 16.93 -8.48 2.93
CA GLU A 239 18.12 -7.80 3.45
C GLU A 239 18.15 -7.76 4.98
N LEU A 240 17.00 -7.54 5.63
CA LEU A 240 16.84 -7.63 7.07
C LEU A 240 17.18 -9.05 7.57
N THR A 241 16.66 -10.09 6.91
CA THR A 241 16.93 -11.49 7.29
C THR A 241 18.42 -11.85 7.15
N ARG A 242 19.08 -11.43 6.07
CA ARG A 242 20.54 -11.61 5.91
C ARG A 242 21.33 -10.88 6.98
N SER A 243 20.95 -9.63 7.29
CA SER A 243 21.61 -8.84 8.33
C SER A 243 21.44 -9.47 9.72
N PHE A 244 20.25 -10.01 10.00
CA PHE A 244 19.98 -10.77 11.21
C PHE A 244 20.83 -12.04 11.30
N ASN A 245 20.87 -12.86 10.25
CA ASN A 245 21.69 -14.08 10.23
C ASN A 245 23.19 -13.79 10.38
N ALA A 246 23.70 -12.72 9.76
CA ALA A 246 25.09 -12.29 9.92
C ALA A 246 25.41 -11.86 11.36
N MET A 247 24.48 -11.16 12.03
CA MET A 247 24.60 -10.80 13.44
C MET A 247 24.65 -12.05 14.32
N ALA A 248 23.73 -13.00 14.11
CA ALA A 248 23.67 -14.26 14.85
C ALA A 248 24.98 -15.06 14.71
N GLN A 249 25.55 -15.10 13.50
CA GLN A 249 26.82 -15.76 13.23
C GLN A 249 28.00 -15.09 13.97
N ARG A 250 28.06 -13.75 14.00
CA ARG A 250 29.10 -13.02 14.74
C ARG A 250 29.01 -13.24 16.25
N LEU A 251 27.80 -13.26 16.81
CA LEU A 251 27.59 -13.55 18.22
C LEU A 251 28.01 -14.98 18.57
N GLN A 252 27.64 -15.96 17.75
CA GLN A 252 28.05 -17.35 17.94
C GLN A 252 29.58 -17.51 17.89
N ALA A 253 30.24 -16.89 16.91
CA ALA A 253 31.69 -16.92 16.79
C ALA A 253 32.37 -16.26 18.00
N SER A 254 31.86 -15.12 18.46
CA SER A 254 32.38 -14.43 19.65
C SER A 254 32.23 -15.26 20.92
N ARG A 255 31.12 -15.98 21.08
CA ARG A 255 30.91 -16.86 22.24
C ARG A 255 31.88 -18.04 22.25
N LEU A 256 32.06 -18.69 21.10
CA LEU A 256 33.02 -19.80 20.97
C LEU A 256 34.46 -19.33 21.23
N GLU A 257 34.82 -18.12 20.79
CA GLU A 257 36.12 -17.54 21.05
C GLU A 257 36.31 -17.23 22.56
N LEU A 258 35.31 -16.64 23.21
CA LEU A 258 35.33 -16.42 24.66
C LEU A 258 35.45 -17.72 25.47
N GLU A 259 34.77 -18.78 25.04
CA GLU A 259 34.87 -20.10 25.67
C GLU A 259 36.28 -20.68 25.52
N ARG A 260 36.91 -20.56 24.34
CA ARG A 260 38.31 -20.96 24.11
C ARG A 260 39.29 -20.16 24.97
N GLN A 261 39.10 -18.85 25.08
CA GLN A 261 39.95 -17.99 25.90
C GLN A 261 39.85 -18.34 27.39
N ASN A 262 38.63 -18.59 27.88
CA ASN A 262 38.41 -19.05 29.25
C ASN A 262 39.05 -20.43 29.51
N ALA A 263 38.97 -21.36 28.56
CA ALA A 263 39.61 -22.67 28.69
C ALA A 263 41.15 -22.54 28.80
N LYS A 264 41.76 -21.74 27.92
CA LYS A 264 43.22 -21.44 27.98
C LYS A 264 43.62 -20.74 29.27
N LEU A 265 42.80 -19.79 29.74
CA LEU A 265 43.07 -19.07 30.98
C LEU A 265 43.06 -20.03 32.17
N ARG A 266 42.06 -20.91 32.26
CA ARG A 266 41.97 -21.95 33.31
C ARG A 266 43.14 -22.93 33.26
N GLU A 267 43.59 -23.32 32.08
CA GLU A 267 44.77 -24.17 31.91
C GLU A 267 46.03 -23.46 32.42
N SER A 268 46.21 -22.19 32.06
CA SER A 268 47.34 -21.38 32.54
C SER A 268 47.30 -21.19 34.06
N GLU A 269 46.13 -21.02 34.67
CA GLU A 269 46.00 -20.92 36.13
C GLU A 269 46.36 -22.24 36.82
N ARG A 270 45.94 -23.38 36.25
CA ARG A 270 46.31 -24.70 36.76
C ARG A 270 47.81 -24.91 36.73
N LEU A 271 48.45 -24.68 35.58
CA LEU A 271 49.91 -24.81 35.43
C LEU A 271 50.67 -23.88 36.39
N LYS A 272 50.20 -22.64 36.57
CA LYS A 272 50.79 -21.70 37.53
C LYS A 272 50.69 -22.23 38.97
N THR A 273 49.53 -22.76 39.35
CA THR A 273 49.30 -23.28 40.71
C THR A 273 50.13 -24.55 40.98
N GLU A 274 50.21 -25.44 39.99
CA GLU A 274 51.04 -26.65 40.04
C GLU A 274 52.52 -26.31 40.16
N LEU A 275 53.01 -25.36 39.34
CA LEU A 275 54.38 -24.86 39.42
C LEU A 275 54.67 -24.27 40.80
N LEU A 276 53.79 -23.39 41.30
CA LEU A 276 53.98 -22.77 42.61
C LEU A 276 54.00 -23.79 43.75
N SER A 277 53.13 -24.80 43.69
CA SER A 277 53.09 -25.88 44.70
C SER A 277 54.36 -26.73 44.65
N THR A 278 54.77 -27.14 43.45
CA THR A 278 55.99 -27.94 43.22
C THR A 278 57.24 -27.19 43.66
N VAL A 279 57.41 -25.94 43.22
CA VAL A 279 58.55 -25.10 43.61
C VAL A 279 58.55 -24.88 45.13
N SER A 280 57.40 -24.60 45.75
CA SER A 280 57.32 -24.42 47.20
C SER A 280 57.74 -25.67 47.97
N HIS A 281 57.36 -26.86 47.47
CA HIS A 281 57.71 -28.13 48.11
C HIS A 281 59.22 -28.44 48.01
N GLU A 282 59.80 -28.25 46.83
CA GLU A 282 61.23 -28.48 46.59
C GLU A 282 62.13 -27.49 47.35
N LEU A 283 61.65 -26.27 47.63
CA LEU A 283 62.39 -25.28 48.41
C LEU A 283 62.23 -25.49 49.93
N ARG A 284 61.06 -25.91 50.41
CA ARG A 284 60.78 -26.05 51.85
C ARG A 284 61.67 -27.13 52.49
N THR A 285 61.88 -28.24 51.80
CA THR A 285 62.66 -29.38 52.31
C THR A 285 64.11 -29.02 52.63
N PRO A 286 64.93 -28.49 51.69
CA PRO A 286 66.30 -28.09 51.99
C PRO A 286 66.37 -26.91 52.96
N LEU A 287 65.41 -25.98 52.91
CA LEU A 287 65.37 -24.85 53.83
C LEU A 287 65.11 -25.29 55.28
N ALA A 288 64.21 -26.26 55.49
CA ALA A 288 63.96 -26.85 56.80
C ALA A 288 65.22 -27.53 57.37
N SER A 289 66.00 -28.21 56.53
CA SER A 289 67.29 -28.76 56.93
C SER A 289 68.29 -27.66 57.31
N VAL A 290 68.44 -26.60 56.50
CA VAL A 290 69.33 -25.46 56.83
C VAL A 290 68.94 -24.84 58.16
N ILE A 291 67.66 -24.55 58.38
CA ILE A 291 67.16 -23.96 59.63
C ILE A 291 67.38 -24.91 60.81
N GLY A 292 67.12 -26.20 60.65
CA GLY A 292 67.30 -27.20 61.72
C GLY A 292 68.76 -27.32 62.17
N PHE A 293 69.69 -27.49 61.23
CA PHE A 293 71.11 -27.61 61.55
C PHE A 293 71.72 -26.30 62.07
N THR A 294 71.32 -25.14 61.53
CA THR A 294 71.77 -23.84 62.07
C THR A 294 71.24 -23.60 63.49
N SER A 295 70.00 -23.99 63.78
CA SER A 295 69.44 -23.90 65.14
C SER A 295 70.19 -24.79 66.13
N LEU A 296 70.54 -26.03 65.75
CA LEU A 296 71.36 -26.91 66.58
C LEU A 296 72.77 -26.36 66.85
N LEU A 297 73.38 -25.72 65.85
CA LEU A 297 74.69 -25.08 65.97
C LEU A 297 74.67 -23.85 66.90
N LEU A 298 73.53 -23.15 66.99
CA LEU A 298 73.37 -21.97 67.85
C LEU A 298 72.99 -22.31 69.30
N GLN A 299 72.29 -23.42 69.52
CA GLN A 299 71.73 -23.77 70.83
C GLN A 299 72.58 -24.75 71.64
N ARG A 300 73.51 -25.49 71.00
CA ARG A 300 74.31 -26.52 71.66
C ARG A 300 75.80 -26.28 71.52
N GLU A 301 76.54 -26.53 72.60
CA GLU A 301 77.99 -26.65 72.53
C GLU A 301 78.35 -28.01 71.91
N LEU A 302 78.88 -27.95 70.69
CA LEU A 302 79.29 -29.10 69.89
C LEU A 302 80.81 -29.15 69.80
N ASP A 303 81.36 -30.36 69.68
CA ASP A 303 82.76 -30.58 69.37
C ASP A 303 83.10 -30.07 67.96
N SER A 304 84.39 -29.86 67.72
CA SER A 304 84.91 -29.27 66.49
C SER A 304 84.59 -30.08 65.23
N GLU A 305 84.41 -31.39 65.37
CA GLU A 305 84.14 -32.31 64.27
C GLU A 305 82.66 -32.32 63.91
N THR A 306 81.75 -32.48 64.88
CA THR A 306 80.29 -32.41 64.65
C THR A 306 79.85 -31.02 64.17
N ARG A 307 80.45 -29.95 64.69
CA ARG A 307 80.21 -28.58 64.20
C ARG A 307 80.56 -28.44 62.72
N ARG A 308 81.73 -28.96 62.30
CA ARG A 308 82.15 -28.98 60.89
C ARG A 308 81.22 -29.83 60.03
N HIS A 309 80.76 -30.97 60.55
CA HIS A 309 79.82 -31.83 59.84
C HIS A 309 78.47 -31.13 59.58
N TYR A 310 77.86 -30.51 60.60
CA TYR A 310 76.59 -29.78 60.44
C TYR A 310 76.72 -28.54 59.54
N LEU A 311 77.83 -27.80 59.65
CA LEU A 311 78.12 -26.71 58.72
C LEU A 311 78.26 -27.21 57.27
N GLY A 312 78.86 -28.39 57.06
CA GLY A 312 78.94 -29.04 55.76
C GLY A 312 77.56 -29.40 55.20
N ILE A 313 76.62 -29.86 56.04
CA ILE A 313 75.24 -30.13 55.61
C ILE A 313 74.53 -28.82 55.23
N VAL A 314 74.65 -27.77 56.04
CA VAL A 314 74.07 -26.45 55.76
C VAL A 314 74.60 -25.88 54.43
N ASP A 315 75.93 -25.91 54.21
CA ASP A 315 76.55 -25.46 52.96
C ASP A 315 76.04 -26.28 51.75
N SER A 316 75.93 -27.60 51.89
CA SER A 316 75.43 -28.46 50.81
C SER A 316 73.97 -28.15 50.43
N GLN A 317 73.09 -27.91 51.42
CA GLN A 317 71.68 -27.60 51.15
C GLN A 317 71.51 -26.16 50.63
N ALA A 318 72.30 -25.21 51.13
CA ALA A 318 72.33 -23.84 50.63
C ALA A 318 72.81 -23.77 49.17
N ARG A 319 73.83 -24.56 48.80
CA ARG A 319 74.29 -24.68 47.40
C ARG A 319 73.28 -25.35 46.49
N ARG A 320 72.51 -26.33 47.00
CA ARG A 320 71.39 -26.95 46.26
C ARG A 320 70.26 -25.96 45.99
N LEU A 321 69.91 -25.10 46.96
CA LEU A 321 68.92 -24.03 46.81
C LEU A 321 69.39 -22.89 45.91
N GLY A 322 70.66 -22.49 46.02
CA GLY A 322 71.25 -21.39 45.25
C GLY A 322 71.57 -21.72 43.79
N GLY A 323 71.22 -22.92 43.32
CA GLY A 323 71.45 -23.35 41.93
C GLY A 323 72.92 -23.52 41.55
N SER A 324 73.87 -23.43 42.49
CA SER A 324 75.29 -23.57 42.22
C SER A 324 75.69 -25.05 42.13
N ARG A 325 75.28 -25.71 41.05
CA ARG A 325 75.86 -27.00 40.66
C ARG A 325 77.20 -26.74 39.99
N CYS A 326 78.23 -26.38 40.77
CA CYS A 326 79.61 -26.38 40.29
C CYS A 326 80.22 -27.74 40.65
N SER A 327 80.22 -28.67 39.69
CA SER A 327 80.83 -29.99 39.85
C SER A 327 82.35 -29.84 39.94
N SER A 328 82.89 -29.97 41.15
CA SER A 328 84.33 -30.14 41.36
C SER A 328 84.68 -31.63 41.29
N ARG A 329 85.27 -32.09 40.18
CA ARG A 329 86.47 -32.95 40.21
C ARG A 329 87.06 -33.26 38.82
N THR A 330 88.39 -33.22 38.84
CA THR A 330 89.41 -33.81 37.94
C THR A 330 89.85 -33.03 36.69
N SER A 331 91.01 -32.38 36.87
CA SER A 331 92.19 -32.31 35.99
C SER A 331 92.07 -31.84 34.54
N SER A 332 93.00 -30.95 34.21
CA SER A 332 93.42 -30.45 32.90
C SER A 332 92.70 -29.20 32.38
N THR A 333 93.54 -28.17 32.27
CA THR A 333 93.40 -26.92 31.52
C THR A 333 92.53 -27.03 30.26
N SER A 334 91.44 -26.27 30.20
CA SER A 334 91.02 -25.55 28.99
C SER A 334 89.81 -24.65 29.26
N SER A 335 89.97 -23.37 28.92
CA SER A 335 88.95 -22.38 28.54
C SER A 335 87.55 -22.51 29.17
N CYS A 336 87.28 -21.69 30.18
CA CYS A 336 85.91 -21.32 30.53
C CYS A 336 85.43 -20.26 29.51
N SER A 337 84.86 -20.70 28.39
CA SER A 337 84.19 -19.81 27.44
C SER A 337 82.90 -19.30 28.06
N ARG A 338 82.78 -17.97 28.20
CA ARG A 338 81.48 -17.29 28.31
C ARG A 338 80.56 -17.82 27.21
N ARG A 339 79.47 -18.50 27.57
CA ARG A 339 78.35 -18.70 26.65
C ARG A 339 77.26 -17.70 26.99
N ASP A 340 76.93 -16.97 25.94
CA ASP A 340 76.00 -15.87 25.83
C ASP A 340 74.65 -16.08 26.50
N VAL A 341 74.31 -15.11 27.36
CA VAL A 341 72.92 -14.69 27.60
C VAL A 341 72.60 -13.64 26.53
N SER A 342 72.42 -14.07 25.29
CA SER A 342 71.95 -13.20 24.20
C SER A 342 71.14 -13.96 23.15
N SER A 343 70.05 -14.62 23.55
CA SER A 343 69.05 -15.09 22.59
C SER A 343 67.59 -15.02 23.06
N TRP A 344 67.30 -14.47 24.24
CA TRP A 344 65.94 -14.26 24.74
C TRP A 344 65.67 -12.81 25.13
N ARG A 345 65.84 -11.88 24.17
CA ARG A 345 65.22 -10.53 24.24
C ARG A 345 65.14 -9.82 22.89
N ARG A 346 64.47 -10.42 21.90
CA ARG A 346 63.88 -9.68 20.75
C ARG A 346 62.57 -10.33 20.30
N SER A 347 61.55 -10.24 21.15
CA SER A 347 60.15 -10.24 20.72
C SER A 347 59.30 -9.68 21.86
N SER A 348 59.38 -8.37 22.06
CA SER A 348 58.38 -7.57 22.79
C SER A 348 58.84 -6.12 22.88
N SER A 349 57.96 -5.20 22.48
CA SER A 349 58.01 -3.74 22.60
C SER A 349 58.67 -2.93 21.46
N THR A 350 57.97 -2.86 20.32
CA THR A 350 57.76 -1.57 19.61
C THR A 350 56.28 -1.21 19.67
N LEU A 351 55.73 -1.27 20.88
CA LEU A 351 54.44 -0.67 21.29
C LEU A 351 54.68 0.14 22.58
N ALA A 352 55.63 1.08 22.50
CA ALA A 352 55.82 2.14 23.49
C ALA A 352 56.25 3.42 22.76
N ARG A 353 55.41 3.84 21.80
CA ARG A 353 55.45 5.16 21.16
C ARG A 353 54.16 5.88 21.55
N CYS A 354 53.98 6.11 22.85
CA CYS A 354 53.00 7.02 23.42
C CYS A 354 53.54 7.53 24.76
N CYS A 355 53.61 8.86 24.90
CA CYS A 355 53.89 9.63 26.11
C CYS A 355 55.35 9.72 26.61
N LYS A 356 56.14 10.62 25.99
CA LYS A 356 56.96 11.63 26.72
C LYS A 356 57.62 12.62 25.73
N ALA A 357 56.88 13.66 25.38
CA ALA A 357 57.44 14.92 24.89
C ALA A 357 56.48 16.04 25.31
N SER A 358 56.56 16.39 26.60
CA SER A 358 55.99 17.62 27.15
C SER A 358 57.14 18.39 27.80
N SER A 359 57.61 19.45 27.15
CA SER A 359 58.05 20.72 27.77
C SER A 359 58.92 21.56 26.81
N SER A 360 58.31 22.57 26.20
CA SER A 360 58.90 23.92 26.17
C SER A 360 57.80 24.91 25.76
N CYS A 361 57.49 25.78 26.70
CA CYS A 361 56.58 26.91 26.59
C CYS A 361 57.08 27.94 25.57
N THR A 362 56.16 28.50 24.76
CA THR A 362 56.00 29.95 24.63
C THR A 362 54.64 30.29 23.98
N ARG A 363 53.86 31.11 24.68
CA ARG A 363 52.68 31.88 24.22
C ARG A 363 53.10 33.36 24.23
N PRO A 364 52.31 34.37 23.77
CA PRO A 364 51.09 34.35 22.92
C PRO A 364 51.02 35.50 21.86
N ARG A 365 50.03 35.49 20.93
CA ARG A 365 49.06 36.60 20.71
C ARG A 365 48.02 36.33 19.59
N VAL A 366 46.78 36.10 20.03
CA VAL A 366 45.54 36.88 19.80
C VAL A 366 45.05 37.26 18.37
N ARG A 367 43.73 37.02 18.19
CA ARG A 367 42.69 37.51 17.23
C ARG A 367 42.40 36.57 16.07
N SER A 368 41.28 35.84 16.02
CA SER A 368 39.83 36.11 16.16
C SER A 368 39.14 36.13 14.80
N THR A 369 37.95 35.54 14.80
CA THR A 369 36.82 35.70 13.87
C THR A 369 36.91 35.05 12.49
N GLY A 370 35.85 34.30 12.14
CA GLY A 370 35.40 34.23 10.74
C GLY A 370 34.91 32.88 10.25
N SER A 371 33.73 32.47 10.74
CA SER A 371 32.67 31.76 9.99
C SER A 371 33.03 30.92 8.75
N SER A 372 32.80 29.63 8.91
CA SER A 372 32.51 28.60 7.92
C SER A 372 31.35 28.93 6.96
N SER A 373 31.55 28.68 5.67
CA SER A 373 30.57 28.09 4.73
C SER A 373 31.31 27.70 3.41
N PRO A 374 30.70 27.03 2.41
CA PRO A 374 30.93 25.61 2.11
C PRO A 374 31.64 25.37 0.75
N CYS A 375 32.32 24.23 0.59
CA CYS A 375 32.85 23.79 -0.70
C CYS A 375 31.78 23.07 -1.54
N PRO A 376 31.63 23.42 -2.84
CA PRO A 376 31.03 22.55 -3.85
C PRO A 376 32.12 21.83 -4.69
N THR A 377 31.81 20.62 -5.14
CA THR A 377 32.38 19.94 -6.32
C THR A 377 31.97 20.67 -7.63
N PRO A 378 32.35 20.27 -8.87
CA PRO A 378 33.36 19.32 -9.37
C PRO A 378 34.23 19.90 -10.52
N CYS A 379 35.23 19.17 -11.02
CA CYS A 379 35.71 19.35 -12.40
C CYS A 379 36.22 18.06 -13.05
N PHE A 380 36.05 18.02 -14.36
CA PHE A 380 35.91 16.90 -15.28
C PHE A 380 37.00 17.03 -16.36
N ARG A 381 37.64 15.92 -16.79
CA ARG A 381 38.18 15.63 -18.16
C ARG A 381 39.19 14.48 -18.10
N SER A 382 38.92 13.32 -18.69
CA SER A 382 38.94 12.92 -20.11
C SER A 382 40.32 12.50 -20.61
N ALA A 383 40.49 11.21 -20.90
CA ALA A 383 41.40 10.73 -21.94
C ALA A 383 40.94 9.34 -22.40
N ALA A 384 40.39 9.28 -23.61
CA ALA A 384 40.19 8.07 -24.38
C ALA A 384 40.70 8.36 -25.80
N THR A 385 41.61 7.55 -26.31
CA THR A 385 41.83 7.34 -27.75
C THR A 385 42.59 6.03 -27.98
N ARG A 386 41.87 5.08 -28.59
CA ARG A 386 42.23 4.07 -29.62
C ARG A 386 43.64 4.22 -30.23
N THR A 387 44.36 3.18 -30.70
CA THR A 387 43.98 2.03 -31.55
C THR A 387 45.22 1.15 -31.78
N GLY A 388 45.00 -0.13 -32.14
CA GLY A 388 45.59 -0.68 -33.37
C GLY A 388 46.81 -1.62 -33.27
N SER A 389 46.64 -2.81 -33.83
CA SER A 389 47.56 -3.94 -34.02
C SER A 389 48.60 -3.72 -35.15
N HIS A 390 49.64 -4.57 -35.12
CA HIS A 390 50.50 -5.10 -36.19
C HIS A 390 51.95 -4.58 -36.35
N LYS A 391 52.84 -5.59 -36.27
CA LYS A 391 54.27 -5.71 -36.60
C LYS A 391 55.28 -5.17 -35.60
#